data_AF-A0AAE8W7D1-F1
#
_entry.id   AF-A0AAE8W7D1-F1
#
_cell.length_a   1.000
_cell.length_b   1.000
_cell.length_c   1.000
_cell.angle_alpha   90.00
_cell.angle_beta   90.00
_cell.angle_gamma   90.00
#
_symmetry.space_group_name_H-M   'P 1'
#
loop_
_entity.id
_entity.type
_entity.pdbx_description
1 polymer ?
#
loop_
_entity_poly.entity_id
_entity_poly.type
_entity_poly.pdbx_seq_one_letter_code
_entity_poly.pdbx_strand_id
1 'polypeptide(L)'
;MSVAARVSRPPSSSRKGPPSARSAREPSATPPVSRRRSSSPARPPTGSPSPSPATRWAASPTSPPSTAATTRSGAPRSAPRTPAASSRPRPPVFTLSRGDAKVNESANHILDAQSKIAGHPGASTPLHRITNEKTISANRKAMCGKVHNPDPKKYDCDEYPFAASKEGGNPARGSARIISAGDNRSAGARLGGFYKNQRVLNGDAYYVHIK
;
A
#
# COMPACT_ATOMS: atom_id res chain seq x y z
N MET A 1 -7.27 -64.85 -31.53
CA MET A 1 -6.55 -65.55 -30.46
C MET A 1 -6.63 -64.68 -29.22
N SER A 2 -7.52 -65.04 -28.30
CA SER A 2 -7.80 -64.30 -27.07
C SER A 2 -6.90 -64.78 -25.95
N VAL A 3 -6.31 -63.86 -25.18
CA VAL A 3 -5.84 -64.17 -23.82
C VAL A 3 -6.20 -63.00 -22.91
N ALA A 4 -7.20 -63.25 -22.06
CA ALA A 4 -7.51 -62.46 -20.88
C ALA A 4 -6.92 -63.20 -19.65
N ALA A 5 -6.23 -62.47 -18.77
CA ALA A 5 -5.81 -62.96 -17.45
C ALA A 5 -6.05 -61.83 -16.43
N ARG A 6 -7.16 -61.92 -15.69
CA ARG A 6 -7.34 -62.55 -14.36
C ARG A 6 -7.00 -61.59 -13.20
N VAL A 7 -8.10 -61.11 -12.62
CA VAL A 7 -8.27 -60.47 -11.32
C VAL A 7 -7.86 -61.43 -10.19
N SER A 8 -7.23 -60.91 -9.13
CA SER A 8 -7.11 -61.59 -7.83
C SER A 8 -7.10 -60.57 -6.67
N ARG A 9 -8.22 -60.48 -5.95
CA ARG A 9 -8.32 -60.26 -4.48
C ARG A 9 -8.43 -61.67 -3.83
N PRO A 10 -8.39 -61.93 -2.48
CA PRO A 10 -8.55 -61.08 -1.27
C PRO A 10 -7.49 -61.51 -0.18
N PRO A 11 -7.63 -61.45 1.19
CA PRO A 11 -8.76 -61.12 2.06
C PRO A 11 -8.54 -60.14 3.24
N SER A 12 -9.70 -59.72 3.76
CA SER A 12 -9.95 -59.01 5.00
C SER A 12 -9.59 -59.82 6.25
N SER A 13 -9.10 -59.15 7.29
CA SER A 13 -9.36 -59.59 8.67
C SER A 13 -9.42 -58.40 9.64
N SER A 14 -10.59 -58.26 10.24
CA SER A 14 -10.91 -57.42 11.39
C SER A 14 -10.17 -57.88 12.64
N ARG A 15 -9.86 -56.96 13.58
CA ARG A 15 -10.29 -57.00 15.01
C ARG A 15 -9.54 -56.00 15.92
N LYS A 16 -10.31 -55.51 16.91
CA LYS A 16 -9.94 -54.91 18.23
C LYS A 16 -9.40 -53.47 18.15
N GLY A 17 -10.06 -52.42 18.65
CA GLY A 17 -10.71 -52.26 19.96
C GLY A 17 -9.70 -51.60 20.92
N PRO A 18 -9.90 -50.35 21.39
CA PRO A 18 -8.86 -49.60 22.10
C PRO A 18 -8.87 -49.87 23.62
N PRO A 19 -7.72 -49.79 24.33
CA PRO A 19 -7.72 -49.70 25.77
C PRO A 19 -7.82 -48.24 26.26
N SER A 20 -8.71 -48.03 27.23
CA SER A 20 -8.80 -46.85 28.10
C SER A 20 -7.46 -46.54 28.77
N ALA A 21 -7.07 -45.26 28.76
CA ALA A 21 -6.03 -44.74 29.64
C ALA A 21 -6.61 -43.65 30.56
N ARG A 22 -6.38 -43.88 31.85
CA ARG A 22 -6.68 -43.04 33.02
C ARG A 22 -5.85 -41.76 33.06
N SER A 23 -6.44 -40.74 33.71
CA SER A 23 -5.85 -39.77 34.64
C SER A 23 -4.58 -38.98 34.27
N ALA A 24 -4.76 -37.67 34.08
CA ALA A 24 -3.89 -36.61 34.62
C ALA A 24 -4.72 -35.31 34.67
N ARG A 25 -5.22 -34.87 35.82
CA ARG A 25 -4.59 -33.94 36.78
C ARG A 25 -4.40 -32.53 36.19
N GLU A 26 -5.31 -31.63 36.58
CA GLU A 26 -5.14 -30.17 36.61
C GLU A 26 -3.79 -29.78 37.25
N PRO A 27 -3.14 -28.68 36.80
CA PRO A 27 -3.47 -27.36 37.37
C PRO A 27 -3.26 -26.17 36.42
N SER A 28 -4.08 -25.12 36.53
CA SER A 28 -3.51 -23.77 36.50
C SER A 28 -4.50 -22.72 36.99
N ALA A 29 -4.16 -22.15 38.13
CA ALA A 29 -4.80 -21.02 38.74
C ALA A 29 -4.65 -19.76 37.87
N THR A 30 -5.75 -19.06 37.72
CA THR A 30 -5.87 -17.68 37.29
C THR A 30 -5.07 -16.74 38.21
N PRO A 31 -4.18 -15.87 37.69
CA PRO A 31 -3.68 -14.76 38.47
C PRO A 31 -4.68 -13.58 38.46
N PRO A 32 -4.93 -12.91 39.59
CA PRO A 32 -5.77 -11.72 39.64
C PRO A 32 -5.08 -10.49 39.03
N VAL A 33 -5.88 -9.77 38.24
CA VAL A 33 -5.65 -8.40 37.80
C VAL A 33 -5.37 -7.51 39.00
N SER A 34 -4.16 -6.98 39.11
CA SER A 34 -3.85 -5.85 40.00
C SER A 34 -3.43 -4.64 39.18
N ARG A 35 -4.38 -3.71 39.10
CA ARG A 35 -4.19 -2.31 38.70
C ARG A 35 -3.06 -1.70 39.51
N ARG A 36 -2.04 -1.16 38.85
CA ARG A 36 -1.28 -0.02 39.39
C ARG A 36 -1.36 1.16 38.43
N ARG A 37 -2.05 2.18 38.93
CA ARG A 37 -2.16 3.54 38.42
C ARG A 37 -0.89 4.27 38.84
N SER A 38 -0.17 4.87 37.90
CA SER A 38 0.87 5.87 38.19
C SER A 38 0.95 6.87 37.03
N SER A 39 0.17 7.95 37.19
CA SER A 39 0.53 9.36 36.92
C SER A 39 2.03 9.63 37.12
N SER A 40 2.78 10.45 36.38
CA SER A 40 2.60 11.68 35.54
C SER A 40 4.00 12.00 34.93
N PRO A 41 4.29 13.15 34.28
CA PRO A 41 3.52 14.00 33.38
C PRO A 41 4.21 14.19 32.00
N ALA A 42 3.43 14.74 31.07
CA ALA A 42 3.87 15.22 29.76
C ALA A 42 4.91 16.36 29.87
N ARG A 43 5.91 16.32 28.99
CA ARG A 43 6.85 17.42 28.76
C ARG A 43 6.34 18.22 27.55
N PRO A 44 6.21 19.56 27.62
CA PRO A 44 5.73 20.37 26.51
C PRO A 44 6.82 20.53 25.43
N PRO A 45 6.47 20.48 24.13
CA PRO A 45 7.34 21.04 23.10
C PRO A 45 7.21 22.56 23.09
N THR A 46 8.32 23.23 23.39
CA THR A 46 8.50 24.67 23.23
C THR A 46 8.63 25.05 21.75
N GLY A 47 7.84 26.02 21.31
CA GLY A 47 8.26 27.03 20.32
C GLY A 47 8.06 26.71 18.84
N SER A 48 6.89 27.07 18.31
CA SER A 48 6.80 27.74 17.00
C SER A 48 7.23 29.22 17.19
N PRO A 49 7.78 29.94 16.19
CA PRO A 49 6.96 30.41 15.08
C PRO A 49 7.60 30.39 13.67
N SER A 50 6.70 30.28 12.69
CA SER A 50 6.84 30.60 11.27
C SER A 50 7.33 32.06 11.06
N PRO A 51 7.82 32.47 9.86
CA PRO A 51 6.85 32.81 8.82
C PRO A 51 7.26 32.48 7.36
N SER A 52 6.29 31.97 6.61
CA SER A 52 6.19 32.12 5.16
C SER A 52 6.01 33.59 4.78
N PRO A 53 6.62 34.10 3.69
CA PRO A 53 6.19 35.36 3.10
C PRO A 53 4.92 35.17 2.28
N ALA A 54 3.80 35.68 2.80
CA ALA A 54 2.61 35.97 2.02
C ALA A 54 2.87 37.24 1.18
N THR A 55 2.94 37.10 -0.14
CA THR A 55 2.95 38.28 -1.03
C THR A 55 1.51 38.74 -1.23
N ARG A 56 1.26 39.93 -0.68
CA ARG A 56 0.02 40.70 -0.68
C ARG A 56 -0.04 41.47 -2.00
N TRP A 57 -0.99 41.20 -2.87
CA TRP A 57 -1.35 42.10 -3.97
C TRP A 57 -2.63 42.83 -3.59
N ALA A 58 -2.51 44.14 -3.38
CA ALA A 58 -3.61 45.06 -3.16
C ALA A 58 -4.14 45.57 -4.51
N ALA A 59 -5.46 45.70 -4.59
CA ALA A 59 -6.19 46.39 -5.66
C ALA A 59 -6.15 47.91 -5.42
N SER A 60 -6.04 48.77 -6.45
CA SER A 60 -7.13 49.49 -7.16
C SER A 60 -6.63 50.93 -7.46
N PRO A 61 -7.38 51.84 -8.12
CA PRO A 61 -8.16 51.79 -9.37
C PRO A 61 -7.75 52.96 -10.32
N THR A 62 -8.19 52.95 -11.58
CA THR A 62 -8.53 54.18 -12.33
C THR A 62 -9.19 53.85 -13.68
N SER A 63 -10.45 54.26 -13.83
CA SER A 63 -11.12 54.54 -15.12
C SER A 63 -11.21 56.09 -15.25
N PRO A 64 -11.28 56.70 -16.45
CA PRO A 64 -12.52 56.77 -17.29
C PRO A 64 -12.24 56.97 -18.81
N PRO A 65 -13.17 57.48 -19.67
CA PRO A 65 -14.53 57.02 -19.99
C PRO A 65 -14.71 56.62 -21.50
N SER A 66 -15.89 56.07 -21.80
CA SER A 66 -16.42 55.64 -23.11
C SER A 66 -16.42 56.69 -24.22
N THR A 67 -16.29 56.24 -25.48
CA THR A 67 -17.26 56.54 -26.56
C THR A 67 -17.08 55.65 -27.80
N ALA A 68 -18.19 55.55 -28.54
CA ALA A 68 -18.37 55.05 -29.92
C ALA A 68 -18.81 53.59 -30.10
N ALA A 69 -20.14 53.47 -30.19
CA ALA A 69 -20.82 52.39 -30.88
C ALA A 69 -20.46 52.38 -32.37
N THR A 70 -20.27 51.18 -32.94
CA THR A 70 -20.58 50.91 -34.35
C THR A 70 -21.10 49.49 -34.46
N THR A 71 -22.37 49.43 -34.80
CA THR A 71 -23.15 48.24 -35.17
C THR A 71 -22.51 47.55 -36.37
N ARG A 72 -22.25 46.24 -36.29
CA ARG A 72 -22.36 45.38 -37.48
C ARG A 72 -22.76 43.96 -37.11
N SER A 73 -23.95 43.61 -37.59
CA SER A 73 -24.61 42.32 -37.54
C SER A 73 -23.72 41.17 -38.03
N GLY A 74 -23.82 40.03 -37.38
CA GLY A 74 -23.20 38.78 -37.84
C GLY A 74 -23.18 37.68 -36.78
N ALA A 75 -24.34 37.12 -36.43
CA ALA A 75 -24.37 35.74 -35.93
C ALA A 75 -24.12 34.80 -37.11
N PRO A 76 -23.40 33.69 -36.89
CA PRO A 76 -24.19 32.48 -36.70
C PRO A 76 -23.72 31.60 -35.54
N ARG A 77 -24.73 31.08 -34.84
CA ARG A 77 -24.78 29.77 -34.20
C ARG A 77 -23.67 29.48 -33.19
N SER A 78 -24.02 29.72 -31.93
CA SER A 78 -23.57 28.91 -30.78
C SER A 78 -23.69 27.43 -31.14
N ALA A 79 -22.59 26.81 -31.54
CA ALA A 79 -22.47 25.37 -31.39
C ALA A 79 -22.60 25.10 -29.88
N PRO A 80 -23.50 24.19 -29.45
CA PRO A 80 -23.47 23.76 -28.06
C PRO A 80 -22.07 23.23 -27.79
N ARG A 81 -21.33 23.84 -26.86
CA ARG A 81 -20.13 23.24 -26.29
C ARG A 81 -20.61 21.92 -25.74
N THR A 82 -20.39 20.84 -26.48
CA THR A 82 -20.49 19.50 -25.95
C THR A 82 -19.68 19.54 -24.66
N PRO A 83 -20.25 19.22 -23.49
CA PRO A 83 -19.43 19.07 -22.31
C PRO A 83 -18.39 18.03 -22.70
N ALA A 84 -17.12 18.43 -22.83
CA ALA A 84 -16.05 17.49 -23.07
C ALA A 84 -16.21 16.44 -21.99
N ALA A 85 -16.52 15.20 -22.39
CA ALA A 85 -16.61 14.09 -21.47
C ALA A 85 -15.29 14.11 -20.70
N SER A 86 -15.36 14.44 -19.41
CA SER A 86 -14.19 14.50 -18.55
C SER A 86 -13.71 13.06 -18.39
N SER A 87 -12.91 12.59 -19.34
CA SER A 87 -12.23 11.31 -19.24
C SER A 87 -11.37 11.43 -18.00
N ARG A 88 -11.73 10.72 -16.92
CA ARG A 88 -10.93 10.70 -15.71
C ARG A 88 -9.48 10.43 -16.13
N PRO A 89 -8.52 11.27 -15.74
CA PRO A 89 -7.14 11.05 -16.12
C PRO A 89 -6.74 9.64 -15.67
N ARG A 90 -6.06 8.90 -16.55
CA ARG A 90 -5.59 7.55 -16.27
C ARG A 90 -4.75 7.60 -14.97
N PRO A 91 -4.95 6.65 -14.03
CA PRO A 91 -4.15 6.60 -12.82
C PRO A 91 -2.64 6.59 -13.13
N PRO A 92 -1.82 7.37 -12.40
CA PRO A 92 -0.39 7.43 -12.65
C PRO A 92 0.28 6.09 -12.33
N VAL A 93 1.45 5.86 -12.94
CA VAL A 93 2.18 4.60 -12.82
C VAL A 93 3.53 4.85 -12.15
N PHE A 94 3.73 4.28 -10.96
CA PHE A 94 5.03 4.22 -10.31
C PHE A 94 5.89 3.17 -11.00
N THR A 95 7.11 3.53 -11.42
CA THR A 95 7.99 2.61 -12.14
C THR A 95 9.29 2.38 -11.38
N LEU A 96 9.67 1.12 -11.20
CA LEU A 96 11.01 0.70 -10.79
C LEU A 96 11.60 -0.21 -11.86
N SER A 97 12.93 -0.35 -11.88
CA SER A 97 13.60 -1.26 -12.82
C SER A 97 14.46 -2.28 -12.10
N ARG A 98 14.41 -3.53 -12.56
CA ARG A 98 15.28 -4.62 -12.10
C ARG A 98 16.73 -4.43 -12.52
N GLY A 99 16.97 -3.63 -13.56
CA GLY A 99 18.32 -3.27 -14.02
C GLY A 99 18.96 -2.11 -13.23
N ASP A 100 18.20 -1.41 -12.38
CA ASP A 100 18.73 -0.32 -11.57
C ASP A 100 19.23 -0.85 -10.23
N ALA A 101 20.55 -0.93 -10.08
CA ALA A 101 21.21 -1.48 -8.89
C ALA A 101 20.86 -0.78 -7.56
N LYS A 102 20.24 0.41 -7.59
CA LYS A 102 19.80 1.09 -6.36
C LYS A 102 18.43 0.64 -5.85
N VAL A 103 17.67 -0.11 -6.65
CA VAL A 103 16.28 -0.50 -6.36
C VAL A 103 15.94 -1.89 -6.92
N ASN A 104 16.93 -2.69 -7.29
CA ASN A 104 16.71 -3.95 -7.98
C ASN A 104 16.14 -5.01 -7.03
N GLU A 105 16.51 -5.01 -5.75
CA GLU A 105 15.95 -5.94 -4.77
C GLU A 105 14.46 -5.67 -4.55
N SER A 106 14.08 -4.40 -4.33
CA SER A 106 12.66 -3.99 -4.27
C SER A 106 11.92 -4.29 -5.57
N ALA A 107 12.51 -3.99 -6.74
CA ALA A 107 11.86 -4.25 -8.02
C ALA A 107 11.59 -5.74 -8.24
N ASN A 108 12.55 -6.61 -7.91
CA ASN A 108 12.38 -8.06 -7.99
C ASN A 108 11.33 -8.54 -6.98
N HIS A 109 11.32 -8.02 -5.74
CA HIS A 109 10.32 -8.37 -4.75
C HIS A 109 8.90 -8.00 -5.20
N ILE A 110 8.71 -6.79 -5.72
CA ILE A 110 7.41 -6.34 -6.23
C ILE A 110 6.94 -7.20 -7.41
N LEU A 111 7.82 -7.53 -8.36
CA LEU A 111 7.46 -8.40 -9.49
C LEU A 111 7.02 -9.80 -9.01
N ASP A 112 7.76 -10.38 -8.07
CA ASP A 112 7.40 -11.67 -7.47
C ASP A 112 6.05 -11.60 -6.73
N ALA A 113 5.78 -10.50 -6.01
CA ALA A 113 4.53 -10.31 -5.29
C ALA A 113 3.36 -10.10 -6.26
N GLN A 114 3.53 -9.29 -7.30
CA GLN A 114 2.51 -9.04 -8.34
C GLN A 114 2.11 -10.33 -9.07
N SER A 115 3.05 -11.23 -9.34
CA SER A 115 2.77 -12.50 -10.00
C SER A 115 2.09 -13.54 -9.11
N LYS A 116 2.37 -13.54 -7.79
CA LYS A 116 1.88 -14.55 -6.85
C LYS A 116 0.58 -14.17 -6.13
N ILE A 117 0.34 -12.88 -5.88
CA ILE A 117 -0.83 -12.42 -5.14
C ILE A 117 -2.03 -12.36 -6.08
N ALA A 118 -3.12 -13.03 -5.69
CA ALA A 118 -4.37 -13.04 -6.44
C ALA A 118 -4.89 -11.60 -6.68
N GLY A 119 -5.33 -11.35 -7.91
CA GLY A 119 -5.77 -10.02 -8.35
C GLY A 119 -4.63 -9.07 -8.75
N HIS A 120 -3.36 -9.52 -8.65
CA HIS A 120 -2.17 -8.82 -9.13
C HIS A 120 -2.14 -7.33 -8.74
N PRO A 121 -2.13 -7.02 -7.43
CA PRO A 121 -2.25 -5.66 -6.93
C PRO A 121 -1.10 -4.79 -7.44
N GLY A 122 -1.41 -3.58 -7.89
CA GLY A 122 -0.55 -2.63 -8.59
C GLY A 122 -0.25 -2.98 -10.05
N ALA A 123 -0.47 -4.21 -10.52
CA ALA A 123 -0.26 -4.58 -11.93
C ALA A 123 -1.57 -4.47 -12.74
N SER A 124 -2.55 -5.34 -12.49
CA SER A 124 -3.87 -5.27 -13.15
C SER A 124 -4.94 -4.60 -12.29
N THR A 125 -4.80 -4.68 -10.96
CA THR A 125 -5.69 -3.99 -10.01
C THR A 125 -4.93 -2.83 -9.38
N PRO A 126 -5.45 -1.59 -9.38
CA PRO A 126 -4.70 -0.46 -8.85
C PRO A 126 -4.52 -0.55 -7.33
N LEU A 127 -3.45 0.09 -6.84
CA LEU A 127 -3.32 0.42 -5.43
C LEU A 127 -3.99 1.75 -5.14
N HIS A 128 -4.43 1.97 -3.90
CA HIS A 128 -5.01 3.25 -3.48
C HIS A 128 -4.20 3.87 -2.35
N ARG A 129 -3.71 5.09 -2.54
CA ARG A 129 -2.83 5.74 -1.56
C ARG A 129 -3.53 5.96 -0.22
N ILE A 130 -2.81 5.72 0.87
CA ILE A 130 -3.18 6.15 2.22
C ILE A 130 -2.19 7.21 2.69
N THR A 131 -2.67 8.24 3.39
CA THR A 131 -1.82 9.25 4.07
C THR A 131 -1.89 9.23 5.59
N ASN A 132 -2.85 8.51 6.18
CA ASN A 132 -2.99 8.40 7.63
C ASN A 132 -1.81 7.60 8.23
N GLU A 133 -0.94 8.26 8.99
CA GLU A 133 0.28 7.65 9.53
C GLU A 133 0.01 6.48 10.49
N LYS A 134 -1.08 6.53 11.26
CA LYS A 134 -1.44 5.44 12.19
C LYS A 134 -1.78 4.18 11.39
N THR A 135 -2.57 4.31 10.32
CA THR A 135 -2.89 3.20 9.42
C THR A 135 -1.65 2.66 8.73
N ILE A 136 -0.77 3.53 8.22
CA ILE A 136 0.48 3.11 7.57
C ILE A 136 1.36 2.33 8.56
N SER A 137 1.52 2.84 9.79
CA SER A 137 2.29 2.14 10.82
C SER A 137 1.68 0.79 11.20
N ALA A 138 0.35 0.69 11.25
CA ALA A 138 -0.35 -0.56 11.49
C ALA A 138 -0.10 -1.57 10.34
N ASN A 139 -0.15 -1.11 9.09
CA ASN A 139 0.15 -1.92 7.91
C ASN A 139 1.60 -2.45 7.94
N ARG A 140 2.58 -1.59 8.24
CA ARG A 140 3.99 -2.01 8.42
C ARG A 140 4.13 -3.06 9.51
N LYS A 141 3.52 -2.82 10.67
CA LYS A 141 3.58 -3.77 11.80
C LYS A 141 2.95 -5.11 11.43
N ALA A 142 1.84 -5.12 10.69
CA ALA A 142 1.18 -6.34 10.27
C ALA A 142 2.05 -7.18 9.31
N MET A 143 2.71 -6.53 8.34
CA MET A 143 3.56 -7.20 7.36
C MET A 143 4.92 -7.61 7.93
N CYS A 144 5.60 -6.68 8.60
CA CYS A 144 7.00 -6.82 8.98
C CYS A 144 7.23 -7.10 10.46
N GLY A 145 6.21 -6.96 11.33
CA GLY A 145 6.40 -7.06 12.78
C GLY A 145 6.80 -8.44 13.31
N LYS A 146 6.65 -9.50 12.49
CA LYS A 146 7.08 -10.87 12.82
C LYS A 146 8.15 -11.41 11.87
N VAL A 147 8.62 -10.60 10.92
CA VAL A 147 9.66 -11.02 9.96
C VAL A 147 11.00 -10.94 10.66
N HIS A 148 11.75 -12.04 10.67
CA HIS A 148 13.09 -12.06 11.24
C HIS A 148 14.04 -11.24 10.37
N ASN A 149 14.63 -10.19 10.95
CA ASN A 149 15.69 -9.40 10.32
C ASN A 149 17.03 -9.73 11.00
N PRO A 150 17.99 -10.32 10.28
CA PRO A 150 19.26 -10.76 10.86
C PRO A 150 20.18 -9.59 11.24
N ASP A 151 20.06 -8.43 10.58
CA ASP A 151 20.84 -7.23 10.90
C ASP A 151 20.05 -5.97 10.50
N PRO A 152 19.32 -5.35 11.45
CA PRO A 152 18.52 -4.15 11.20
C PRO A 152 19.31 -2.92 10.74
N LYS A 153 20.65 -2.94 10.81
CA LYS A 153 21.48 -1.84 10.27
C LYS A 153 21.73 -2.00 8.78
N LYS A 154 21.75 -3.25 8.27
CA LYS A 154 22.09 -3.57 6.88
C LYS A 154 20.88 -3.91 6.04
N TYR A 155 19.81 -4.42 6.66
CA TYR A 155 18.63 -4.87 5.97
C TYR A 155 17.38 -4.21 6.53
N ASP A 156 16.41 -4.01 5.65
CA ASP A 156 15.06 -3.59 6.01
C ASP A 156 14.06 -4.66 5.53
N CYS A 157 12.89 -4.70 6.15
CA CYS A 157 11.76 -5.45 5.62
C CYS A 157 11.07 -4.59 4.56
N ASP A 158 11.02 -5.07 3.33
CA ASP A 158 10.22 -4.51 2.25
C ASP A 158 8.86 -5.22 2.21
N GLU A 159 7.78 -4.46 2.03
CA GLU A 159 6.41 -4.96 2.06
C GLU A 159 5.64 -4.59 0.79
N TYR A 160 4.95 -5.58 0.22
CA TYR A 160 4.08 -5.37 -0.93
C TYR A 160 2.73 -6.12 -0.76
N PRO A 161 1.57 -5.48 -0.98
CA PRO A 161 1.39 -4.07 -1.34
C PRO A 161 1.91 -3.10 -0.27
N PHE A 162 2.32 -1.91 -0.70
CA PHE A 162 2.99 -0.93 0.15
C PHE A 162 2.17 -0.59 1.40
N ALA A 163 2.82 -0.33 2.53
CA ALA A 163 2.10 0.10 3.74
C ALA A 163 1.31 1.40 3.54
N ALA A 164 1.73 2.25 2.60
CA ALA A 164 1.03 3.46 2.19
C ALA A 164 -0.08 3.24 1.14
N SER A 165 -0.63 2.02 1.04
CA SER A 165 -1.83 1.72 0.25
C SER A 165 -2.93 1.04 1.07
N LYS A 166 -4.18 1.09 0.56
CA LYS A 166 -5.33 0.39 1.16
C LYS A 166 -5.21 -1.12 1.09
N GLU A 167 -4.49 -1.62 0.10
CA GLU A 167 -4.26 -3.05 -0.15
C GLU A 167 -3.11 -3.61 0.70
N GLY A 168 -2.30 -2.75 1.32
CA GLY A 168 -1.20 -3.15 2.19
C GLY A 168 -1.66 -3.64 3.57
N GLY A 169 -0.72 -4.22 4.33
CA GLY A 169 -0.98 -4.61 5.72
C GLY A 169 -1.70 -5.95 5.92
N ASN A 170 -1.89 -6.75 4.86
CA ASN A 170 -2.52 -8.07 4.95
C ASN A 170 -1.52 -9.19 4.62
N PRO A 171 -0.97 -9.92 5.62
CA PRO A 171 -0.02 -11.00 5.38
C PRO A 171 -0.55 -12.16 4.54
N ALA A 172 -1.87 -12.38 4.51
CA ALA A 172 -2.48 -13.43 3.68
C ALA A 172 -2.62 -13.02 2.20
N ARG A 173 -2.51 -11.71 1.90
CA ARG A 173 -2.64 -11.13 0.55
C ARG A 173 -1.48 -10.18 0.23
N GLY A 174 -0.34 -10.42 0.84
CA GLY A 174 0.84 -9.59 0.77
C GLY A 174 2.10 -10.44 0.82
N SER A 175 3.22 -9.82 0.51
CA SER A 175 4.55 -10.39 0.61
C SER A 175 5.43 -9.44 1.40
N ALA A 176 6.30 -10.02 2.22
CA ALA A 176 7.34 -9.29 2.93
C ALA A 176 8.67 -9.98 2.65
N ARG A 177 9.72 -9.20 2.39
CA ARG A 177 11.06 -9.71 2.09
C ARG A 177 12.10 -8.86 2.78
N ILE A 178 13.08 -9.51 3.41
CA ILE A 178 14.28 -8.82 3.89
C ILE A 178 15.18 -8.53 2.70
N ILE A 179 15.45 -7.24 2.46
CA ILE A 179 16.33 -6.75 1.39
C ILE A 179 17.33 -5.74 1.96
N SER A 180 18.35 -5.37 1.20
CA SER A 180 19.30 -4.37 1.69
C SER A 180 18.62 -3.04 2.03
N ALA A 181 19.03 -2.44 3.14
CA ALA A 181 18.45 -1.21 3.64
C ALA A 181 18.64 -0.04 2.65
N GLY A 182 19.76 -0.02 1.93
CA GLY A 182 20.03 0.99 0.91
C GLY A 182 19.04 0.91 -0.26
N ASP A 183 18.73 -0.30 -0.72
CA ASP A 183 17.77 -0.54 -1.81
C ASP A 183 16.35 -0.13 -1.38
N ASN A 184 15.87 -0.68 -0.25
CA ASN A 184 14.53 -0.42 0.25
C ASN A 184 14.26 1.08 0.48
N ARG A 185 15.22 1.78 1.11
CA ARG A 185 15.10 3.22 1.38
C ARG A 185 15.13 4.04 0.11
N SER A 186 15.92 3.63 -0.88
CA SER A 186 15.95 4.27 -2.19
C SER A 186 14.64 4.10 -2.94
N ALA A 187 14.06 2.90 -2.94
CA ALA A 187 12.75 2.63 -3.52
C ALA A 187 11.64 3.44 -2.81
N GLY A 188 11.66 3.46 -1.47
CA GLY A 188 10.74 4.26 -0.65
C GLY A 188 10.84 5.76 -0.91
N ALA A 189 12.05 6.30 -1.08
CA ALA A 189 12.27 7.70 -1.43
C ALA A 189 11.69 8.03 -2.82
N ARG A 190 11.90 7.15 -3.81
CA ARG A 190 11.31 7.29 -5.16
C ARG A 190 9.79 7.22 -5.13
N LEU A 191 9.22 6.31 -4.33
CA LEU A 191 7.76 6.20 -4.15
C LEU A 191 7.19 7.49 -3.52
N GLY A 192 7.86 8.03 -2.50
CA GLY A 192 7.50 9.32 -1.90
C GLY A 192 7.58 10.48 -2.90
N GLY A 193 8.61 10.51 -3.75
CA GLY A 193 8.74 11.46 -4.84
C GLY A 193 7.63 11.32 -5.89
N PHE A 194 7.31 10.09 -6.29
CA PHE A 194 6.22 9.78 -7.20
C PHE A 194 4.88 10.36 -6.70
N TYR A 195 4.54 10.12 -5.43
CA TYR A 195 3.31 10.66 -4.86
C TYR A 195 3.23 12.19 -4.90
N LYS A 196 4.36 12.88 -4.72
CA LYS A 196 4.43 14.35 -4.80
C LYS A 196 4.32 14.83 -6.24
N ASN A 197 5.15 14.28 -7.13
CA ASN A 197 5.30 14.74 -8.51
C ASN A 197 4.04 14.46 -9.34
N GLN A 198 3.39 13.31 -9.10
CA GLN A 198 2.17 12.91 -9.79
C GLN A 198 0.90 13.34 -9.05
N ARG A 199 1.05 14.07 -7.93
CA ARG A 199 -0.05 14.55 -7.09
C ARG A 199 -1.06 13.44 -6.71
N VAL A 200 -0.58 12.22 -6.45
CA VAL A 200 -1.43 11.10 -6.01
C VAL A 200 -1.92 11.41 -4.60
N LEU A 201 -3.17 11.79 -4.41
CA LEU A 201 -3.74 12.15 -3.12
C LEU A 201 -4.25 10.94 -2.35
N ASN A 202 -4.68 11.14 -1.10
CA ASN A 202 -5.27 10.07 -0.30
C ASN A 202 -6.52 9.52 -0.99
N GLY A 203 -6.56 8.19 -1.18
CA GLY A 203 -7.62 7.49 -1.89
C GLY A 203 -7.42 7.39 -3.40
N ASP A 204 -6.48 8.13 -3.98
CA ASP A 204 -6.22 8.06 -5.42
C ASP A 204 -5.65 6.71 -5.81
N ALA A 205 -6.12 6.20 -6.95
CA ALA A 205 -5.62 5.01 -7.58
C ALA A 205 -4.25 5.28 -8.25
N TYR A 206 -3.37 4.29 -8.23
CA TYR A 206 -2.13 4.26 -9.01
C TYR A 206 -1.71 2.82 -9.31
N TYR A 207 -0.90 2.66 -10.35
CA TYR A 207 -0.32 1.36 -10.72
C TYR A 207 1.18 1.34 -10.42
N VAL A 208 1.75 0.15 -10.39
CA VAL A 208 3.16 -0.11 -10.18
C VAL A 208 3.66 -0.99 -11.33
N HIS A 209 4.62 -0.48 -12.07
CA HIS A 209 5.21 -1.17 -13.21
C HIS A 209 6.68 -1.48 -12.95
N ILE A 210 7.08 -2.72 -13.17
CA ILE A 210 8.46 -3.18 -13.04
C ILE A 210 9.05 -3.39 -14.43
N LYS A 211 10.15 -2.68 -14.72
CA LYS A 211 10.91 -2.77 -15.97
C LYS A 211 12.12 -3.67 -15.85
#